data_AF-A0A1D6LCZ8-F1
#
_entry.id   AF-A0A1D6LCZ8-F1
#
_cell.length_a   1.000
_cell.length_b   1.000
_cell.length_c   1.000
_cell.angle_alpha   90.00
_cell.angle_beta   90.00
_cell.angle_gamma   90.00
#
_symmetry.space_group_name_H-M   'P 1'
#
loop_
_entity.id
_entity.type
_entity.pdbx_description
1 polymer ?
#
loop_
_entity_poly.entity_id
_entity_poly.type
_entity_poly.pdbx_seq_one_letter_code
_entity_poly.pdbx_strand_id
1 'polypeptide(L)'
;MDDTRGLLIGQARDDEQARNVMVVGSTSALAVVREYRRGNWTLPETMMLIEAKQKVHEERHPGDQGLARWRWVEDYCWRAGCRRSQNQCNDRWDNLMRDYKKVRAYELSAAGANAAAAGRPLSYWAMGRAERKERGLPNNLLREIYDAIAEVIGRRTSMGCAAGAAFTATTASLLDVPMQASPLAQVLPRPLLALGTRSFVIHV
;
A
#
# COMPACT_ATOMS: atom_id res chain seq x y z
N MET A 1 45.02 13.46 -44.47
CA MET A 1 44.46 12.40 -45.30
C MET A 1 43.57 11.60 -44.39
N ASP A 2 42.45 12.20 -44.01
CA ASP A 2 41.10 11.86 -44.54
C ASP A 2 40.49 10.81 -43.59
N ASP A 3 39.30 10.92 -43.05
CA ASP A 3 38.21 11.83 -43.36
C ASP A 3 37.25 11.91 -42.16
N THR A 4 36.56 13.03 -42.11
CA THR A 4 35.62 13.42 -41.05
C THR A 4 34.20 13.03 -41.47
N ARG A 5 33.30 12.87 -40.48
CA ARG A 5 31.83 13.06 -40.53
C ARG A 5 30.94 11.82 -40.74
N GLY A 6 30.21 11.53 -39.66
CA GLY A 6 28.88 10.91 -39.62
C GLY A 6 28.54 10.71 -38.14
N LEU A 7 27.38 11.04 -37.58
CA LEU A 7 26.12 11.54 -38.09
C LEU A 7 25.33 11.99 -36.83
N LEU A 8 24.75 13.19 -36.88
CA LEU A 8 23.82 13.74 -35.88
C LEU A 8 22.54 12.91 -35.84
N ILE A 9 22.19 12.25 -34.72
CA ILE A 9 20.80 11.89 -34.39
C ILE A 9 20.59 11.91 -32.86
N GLY A 10 19.95 12.99 -32.41
CA GLY A 10 18.86 13.02 -31.42
C GLY A 10 19.08 12.42 -30.04
N GLN A 11 19.12 13.26 -29.00
CA GLN A 11 18.19 13.23 -27.84
C GLN A 11 18.30 14.56 -27.09
N ALA A 12 17.53 15.55 -27.54
CA ALA A 12 17.24 16.79 -26.81
C ALA A 12 15.78 16.71 -26.34
N ARG A 13 15.59 16.37 -25.07
CA ARG A 13 14.36 16.34 -24.24
C ARG A 13 14.87 15.83 -22.89
N ASP A 14 15.08 16.67 -21.88
CA ASP A 14 14.13 16.74 -20.75
C ASP A 14 14.58 17.76 -19.68
N ASP A 15 15.10 18.95 -20.05
CA ASP A 15 15.61 19.97 -19.10
C ASP A 15 14.69 21.22 -18.93
N GLU A 16 13.40 21.13 -19.26
CA GLU A 16 12.46 22.27 -19.27
C GLU A 16 11.23 22.07 -18.35
N GLN A 17 11.43 21.66 -17.09
CA GLN A 17 10.35 21.60 -16.09
C GLN A 17 10.69 22.28 -14.75
N ALA A 18 11.64 23.21 -14.75
CA ALA A 18 12.00 23.98 -13.57
C ALA A 18 11.99 25.48 -13.83
N ARG A 19 10.81 26.07 -14.13
CA ARG A 19 10.51 27.51 -14.04
C ARG A 19 9.02 27.73 -14.33
N ASN A 20 8.40 28.70 -13.64
CA ASN A 20 7.06 29.32 -13.84
C ASN A 20 5.89 28.78 -12.97
N VAL A 21 5.53 29.54 -11.91
CA VAL A 21 4.17 29.96 -11.43
C VAL A 21 4.45 30.73 -10.13
N MET A 22 4.60 32.06 -10.12
CA MET A 22 3.62 33.15 -10.22
C MET A 22 2.67 33.31 -9.00
N VAL A 23 3.02 34.29 -8.15
CA VAL A 23 2.23 35.40 -7.52
C VAL A 23 0.81 35.11 -6.96
N VAL A 24 0.61 35.38 -5.65
CA VAL A 24 -0.22 36.46 -5.03
C VAL A 24 -0.52 36.09 -3.56
N GLY A 25 -0.40 37.07 -2.67
CA GLY A 25 -0.30 36.92 -1.23
C GLY A 25 -1.52 36.35 -0.49
N SER A 26 -1.21 35.55 0.53
CA SER A 26 -1.90 35.45 1.81
C SER A 26 -1.02 34.58 2.70
N THR A 27 -0.84 34.93 3.96
CA THR A 27 -0.04 34.20 4.95
C THR A 27 -0.51 32.75 5.03
N SER A 28 0.15 31.87 4.29
CA SER A 28 -0.14 30.44 4.22
C SER A 28 1.17 29.72 3.97
N ALA A 29 1.44 28.75 4.84
CA ALA A 29 2.67 27.99 5.00
C ALA A 29 3.52 27.89 3.71
N LEU A 30 4.78 28.30 3.78
CA LEU A 30 5.79 27.93 2.79
C LEU A 30 5.68 26.42 2.58
N ALA A 31 5.14 26.01 1.42
CA ALA A 31 5.16 24.62 1.02
C ALA A 31 6.62 24.26 0.75
N VAL A 32 7.32 23.85 1.80
CA VAL A 32 8.69 23.34 1.70
C VAL A 32 8.62 22.15 0.76
N VAL A 33 9.21 22.32 -0.44
CA VAL A 33 9.28 21.25 -1.43
C VAL A 33 10.06 20.10 -0.81
N ARG A 34 9.41 18.95 -0.66
CA ARG A 34 10.01 17.74 -0.11
C ARG A 34 10.95 17.12 -1.14
N GLU A 35 12.23 17.07 -0.83
CA GLU A 35 13.19 16.27 -1.60
C GLU A 35 13.11 14.80 -1.20
N TYR A 36 12.61 13.96 -2.10
CA TYR A 36 12.46 12.54 -1.85
C TYR A 36 13.70 11.75 -2.27
N ARG A 37 14.12 10.83 -1.41
CA ARG A 37 15.22 9.89 -1.67
C ARG A 37 14.84 8.94 -2.81
N ARG A 38 15.74 8.81 -3.78
CA ARG A 38 15.69 7.82 -4.85
C ARG A 38 16.62 6.64 -4.53
N GLY A 39 16.34 5.48 -5.11
CA GLY A 39 17.17 4.28 -4.96
C GLY A 39 16.59 3.21 -4.04
N ASN A 40 17.41 2.23 -3.71
CA ASN A 40 16.99 1.00 -3.03
C ASN A 40 16.43 1.26 -1.63
N TRP A 41 15.36 0.54 -1.30
CA TRP A 41 14.78 0.51 0.04
C TRP A 41 15.73 -0.20 1.00
N THR A 42 16.13 0.50 2.06
CA THR A 42 16.91 -0.12 3.12
C THR A 42 15.99 -0.90 4.07
N LEU A 43 16.57 -1.80 4.87
CA LEU A 43 15.85 -2.50 5.93
C LEU A 43 15.24 -1.50 6.94
N PRO A 44 15.99 -0.52 7.50
CA PRO A 44 15.42 0.50 8.39
C PRO A 44 14.26 1.28 7.77
N GLU A 45 14.38 1.72 6.50
CA GLU A 45 13.30 2.41 5.81
C GLU A 45 12.05 1.54 5.67
N THR A 46 12.24 0.25 5.39
CA THR A 46 11.14 -0.71 5.25
C THR A 46 10.45 -0.95 6.59
N MET A 47 11.21 -1.05 7.68
CA MET A 47 10.66 -1.20 9.03
C MET A 47 9.84 0.03 9.44
N MET A 48 10.31 1.25 9.15
CA MET A 48 9.53 2.49 9.40
C MET A 48 8.20 2.51 8.63
N LEU A 49 8.19 2.02 7.39
CA LEU A 49 6.95 1.90 6.61
C LEU A 49 5.97 0.91 7.25
N ILE A 50 6.44 -0.25 7.70
CA ILE A 50 5.60 -1.26 8.36
C ILE A 50 5.02 -0.69 9.67
N GLU A 51 5.82 0.01 10.46
CA GLU A 51 5.40 0.69 11.67
C GLU A 51 4.34 1.77 11.38
N ALA A 52 4.55 2.59 10.35
CA ALA A 52 3.56 3.57 9.91
C ALA A 52 2.22 2.90 9.57
N LYS A 53 2.28 1.75 8.86
CA LYS A 53 1.10 0.98 8.49
C LYS A 53 0.39 0.38 9.70
N GLN A 54 1.10 0.03 10.75
CA GLN A 54 0.52 -0.38 12.03
C GLN A 54 -0.26 0.76 12.68
N LYS A 55 0.38 1.93 12.82
CA LYS A 55 -0.20 3.11 13.50
C LYS A 55 -1.45 3.67 12.81
N VAL A 56 -1.46 3.68 11.47
CA VAL A 56 -2.68 4.01 10.69
C VAL A 56 -3.89 3.20 11.16
N HIS A 57 -3.71 1.91 11.43
CA HIS A 57 -4.79 1.03 11.86
C HIS A 57 -5.16 1.18 13.33
N GLU A 58 -4.18 1.41 14.21
CA GLU A 58 -4.42 1.55 15.66
C GLU A 58 -5.22 2.81 15.99
N GLU A 59 -4.88 3.93 15.35
CA GLU A 59 -5.48 5.23 15.66
C GLU A 59 -6.84 5.49 14.95
N ARG A 60 -7.40 4.49 14.22
CA ARG A 60 -8.66 4.58 13.45
C ARG A 60 -8.84 5.95 12.76
N HIS A 61 -7.86 6.34 11.95
CA HIS A 61 -7.85 7.68 11.38
C HIS A 61 -9.05 7.87 10.43
N PRO A 62 -9.91 8.87 10.60
CA PRO A 62 -11.07 9.10 9.73
C PRO A 62 -10.72 9.39 8.25
N GLY A 63 -9.44 9.58 7.92
CA GLY A 63 -8.91 9.56 6.55
C GLY A 63 -8.63 8.16 6.00
N ASP A 64 -9.27 7.12 6.55
CA ASP A 64 -8.91 5.70 6.46
C ASP A 64 -8.95 5.07 5.05
N GLN A 65 -9.28 5.86 4.02
CA GLN A 65 -9.41 5.39 2.65
C GLN A 65 -8.61 6.28 1.67
N GLY A 66 -7.86 5.61 0.79
CA GLY A 66 -7.20 6.26 -0.35
C GLY A 66 -6.01 7.18 -0.02
N LEU A 67 -6.00 8.35 -0.66
CA LEU A 67 -4.88 9.30 -0.67
C LEU A 67 -4.57 9.89 0.71
N ALA A 68 -5.58 10.12 1.56
CA ALA A 68 -5.38 10.69 2.89
C ALA A 68 -4.53 9.76 3.78
N ARG A 69 -4.83 8.45 3.75
CA ARG A 69 -4.05 7.43 4.44
C ARG A 69 -2.59 7.44 4.03
N TRP A 70 -2.32 7.48 2.73
CA TRP A 70 -0.94 7.44 2.24
C TRP A 70 -0.19 8.76 2.50
N ARG A 71 -0.89 9.89 2.56
CA ARG A 71 -0.31 11.18 2.95
C ARG A 71 0.16 11.14 4.41
N TRP A 72 -0.64 10.57 5.30
CA TRP A 72 -0.24 10.37 6.69
C TRP A 72 0.98 9.45 6.80
N VAL A 73 0.99 8.34 6.05
CA VAL A 73 2.14 7.42 6.01
C VAL A 73 3.40 8.13 5.54
N GLU A 74 3.30 8.95 4.50
CA GLU A 74 4.40 9.79 4.03
C GLU A 74 4.90 10.73 5.13
N ASP A 75 4.00 11.46 5.78
CA ASP A 75 4.35 12.41 6.84
C ASP A 75 5.04 11.71 8.03
N TYR A 76 4.56 10.52 8.39
CA TYR A 76 5.19 9.69 9.42
C TYR A 76 6.61 9.26 9.02
N CYS A 77 6.75 8.64 7.84
CA CYS A 77 8.04 8.20 7.32
C CYS A 77 9.02 9.37 7.20
N TRP A 78 8.55 10.53 6.72
CA TRP A 78 9.35 11.74 6.58
C TRP A 78 9.95 12.19 7.91
N ARG A 79 9.13 12.27 8.97
CA ARG A 79 9.58 12.65 10.31
C ARG A 79 10.54 11.62 10.92
N ALA A 80 10.38 10.35 10.61
CA ALA A 80 11.28 9.28 11.04
C ALA A 80 12.62 9.24 10.27
N GLY A 81 12.82 10.12 9.28
CA GLY A 81 14.04 10.18 8.46
C GLY A 81 13.96 9.38 7.15
N CYS A 82 12.85 8.67 6.90
CA CYS A 82 12.58 8.00 5.64
C CYS A 82 11.92 8.99 4.66
N ARG A 83 12.75 9.70 3.90
CA ARG A 83 12.33 10.73 2.92
C ARG A 83 11.72 10.11 1.64
N ARG A 84 10.71 9.28 1.77
CA ARG A 84 9.99 8.63 0.66
C ARG A 84 8.64 9.31 0.45
N SER A 85 8.26 9.51 -0.81
CA SER A 85 6.96 10.09 -1.16
C SER A 85 5.82 9.10 -0.93
N GLN A 86 4.59 9.61 -0.88
CA GLN A 86 3.37 8.80 -0.85
C GLN A 86 3.39 7.58 -1.80
N ASN A 87 3.67 7.82 -3.10
CA ASN A 87 3.63 6.77 -4.12
C ASN A 87 4.70 5.69 -3.88
N GLN A 88 5.93 6.10 -3.55
CA GLN A 88 7.00 5.18 -3.18
C GLN A 88 6.61 4.29 -1.99
N CYS A 89 6.02 4.86 -0.94
CA CYS A 89 5.54 4.10 0.22
C CYS A 89 4.44 3.10 -0.17
N ASN A 90 3.49 3.51 -1.01
CA ASN A 90 2.41 2.67 -1.51
C ASN A 90 2.97 1.49 -2.33
N ASP A 91 3.76 1.78 -3.36
CA ASP A 91 4.35 0.77 -4.26
C ASP A 91 5.20 -0.24 -3.47
N ARG A 92 5.98 0.25 -2.51
CA ARG A 92 6.79 -0.60 -1.64
C ARG A 92 5.91 -1.53 -0.80
N TRP A 93 4.86 -1.00 -0.18
CA TRP A 93 3.94 -1.80 0.62
C TRP A 93 3.24 -2.88 -0.21
N ASP A 94 2.78 -2.54 -1.41
CA ASP A 94 2.12 -3.49 -2.30
C ASP A 94 3.07 -4.61 -2.75
N ASN A 95 4.32 -4.27 -3.04
CA ASN A 95 5.37 -5.27 -3.31
C ASN A 95 5.60 -6.20 -2.12
N LEU A 96 5.75 -5.64 -0.92
CA LEU A 96 5.94 -6.41 0.31
C LEU A 96 4.77 -7.35 0.61
N MET A 97 3.53 -6.87 0.44
CA MET A 97 2.34 -7.68 0.65
C MET A 97 2.22 -8.82 -0.36
N ARG A 98 2.63 -8.61 -1.62
CA ARG A 98 2.69 -9.69 -2.62
C ARG A 98 3.69 -10.76 -2.22
N ASP A 99 4.90 -10.37 -1.85
CA ASP A 99 5.96 -11.29 -1.44
C ASP A 99 5.57 -12.05 -0.17
N TYR A 100 5.05 -11.34 0.82
CA TYR A 100 4.54 -11.92 2.07
C TYR A 100 3.48 -13.01 1.81
N LYS A 101 2.48 -12.72 0.97
CA LYS A 101 1.41 -13.68 0.64
C LYS A 101 1.97 -14.94 -0.02
N LYS A 102 2.93 -14.77 -0.94
CA LYS A 102 3.59 -15.90 -1.61
C LYS A 102 4.35 -16.78 -0.62
N VAL A 103 5.19 -16.18 0.24
CA VAL A 103 5.97 -16.94 1.24
C VAL A 103 5.05 -17.59 2.26
N ARG A 104 4.02 -16.90 2.75
CA ARG A 104 3.07 -17.46 3.70
C ARG A 104 2.31 -18.66 3.13
N ALA A 105 1.86 -18.58 1.87
CA ALA A 105 1.22 -19.70 1.21
C ALA A 105 2.16 -20.91 1.07
N TYR A 106 3.44 -20.65 0.75
CA TYR A 106 4.45 -21.68 0.69
C TYR A 106 4.72 -22.33 2.06
N GLU A 107 4.93 -21.55 3.12
CA GLU A 107 5.13 -22.07 4.48
C GLU A 107 3.93 -22.91 4.94
N LEU A 108 2.69 -22.47 4.68
CA LEU A 108 1.49 -23.22 5.00
C LEU A 108 1.41 -24.55 4.24
N SER A 109 1.84 -24.57 2.97
CA SER A 109 1.93 -25.81 2.19
C SER A 109 3.01 -26.75 2.70
N ALA A 110 4.14 -26.21 3.20
CA ALA A 110 5.24 -26.98 3.75
C ALA A 110 4.93 -27.56 5.16
N ALA A 111 4.06 -26.91 5.92
CA ALA A 111 3.64 -27.37 7.25
C ALA A 111 2.57 -28.50 7.22
N GLY A 112 1.94 -28.75 6.08
CA GLY A 112 0.92 -29.80 5.96
C GLY A 112 1.49 -31.20 6.15
N ALA A 113 0.75 -32.11 6.79
CA ALA A 113 1.19 -33.49 7.05
C ALA A 113 1.64 -34.26 5.80
N ASN A 114 1.06 -33.92 4.64
CA ASN A 114 1.42 -34.50 3.35
C ASN A 114 2.80 -34.04 2.84
N ALA A 115 3.30 -32.88 3.27
CA ALA A 115 4.61 -32.37 2.89
C ALA A 115 5.75 -33.18 3.54
N ALA A 116 5.61 -33.49 4.83
CA ALA A 116 6.56 -34.34 5.54
C ALA A 116 6.60 -35.77 4.96
N ALA A 117 5.44 -36.33 4.59
CA ALA A 117 5.35 -37.68 4.01
C ALA A 117 5.85 -37.76 2.55
N ALA A 118 5.77 -36.66 1.79
CA ALA A 118 6.16 -36.61 0.37
C ALA A 118 7.61 -36.16 0.13
N GLY A 119 8.44 -36.03 1.17
CA GLY A 119 9.84 -35.63 1.04
C GLY A 119 10.04 -34.21 0.51
N ARG A 120 9.07 -33.31 0.71
CA ARG A 120 9.08 -31.95 0.14
C ARG A 120 8.18 -31.00 0.95
N PRO A 121 8.51 -29.71 1.15
CA PRO A 121 9.78 -29.01 0.87
C PRO A 121 10.33 -28.28 2.11
N LEU A 122 11.64 -28.01 2.12
CA LEU A 122 12.28 -27.18 3.15
C LEU A 122 11.54 -25.84 3.31
N SER A 123 11.42 -25.35 4.55
CA SER A 123 10.92 -24.00 4.83
C SER A 123 11.65 -22.97 3.96
N TYR A 124 10.95 -21.91 3.56
CA TYR A 124 11.45 -20.76 2.81
C TYR A 124 12.78 -20.23 3.35
N TRP A 125 12.92 -20.24 4.67
CA TRP A 125 14.10 -19.75 5.37
C TRP A 125 15.29 -20.70 5.27
N ALA A 126 15.06 -22.00 5.07
CA ALA A 126 16.10 -23.00 4.88
C ALA A 126 16.58 -23.12 3.41
N MET A 127 15.78 -22.64 2.46
CA MET A 127 16.14 -22.67 1.04
C MET A 127 17.19 -21.63 0.65
N GLY A 128 18.09 -22.01 -0.25
CA GLY A 128 19.02 -21.11 -0.91
C GLY A 128 18.37 -20.21 -1.97
N ARG A 129 19.07 -19.16 -2.40
CA ARG A 129 18.61 -18.20 -3.42
C ARG A 129 18.23 -18.87 -4.75
N ALA A 130 19.00 -19.87 -5.21
CA ALA A 130 18.72 -20.59 -6.44
C ALA A 130 17.42 -21.41 -6.35
N GLU A 131 17.26 -22.15 -5.26
CA GLU A 131 16.08 -22.97 -4.99
C GLU A 131 14.80 -22.12 -4.88
N ARG A 132 14.87 -20.94 -4.27
CA ARG A 132 13.74 -19.98 -4.25
C ARG A 132 13.35 -19.54 -5.66
N LYS A 133 14.32 -19.28 -6.53
CA LYS A 133 14.07 -18.89 -7.92
C LYS A 133 13.39 -20.02 -8.70
N GLU A 134 13.86 -21.24 -8.54
CA GLU A 134 13.27 -22.44 -9.17
C GLU A 134 11.82 -22.67 -8.71
N ARG A 135 11.49 -22.35 -7.47
CA ARG A 135 10.13 -22.45 -6.91
C ARG A 135 9.26 -21.20 -7.13
N GLY A 136 9.76 -20.18 -7.83
CA GLY A 136 9.01 -18.94 -8.09
C GLY A 136 8.75 -18.08 -6.84
N LEU A 137 9.57 -18.26 -5.79
CA LEU A 137 9.42 -17.57 -4.51
C LEU A 137 10.20 -16.25 -4.48
N PRO A 138 9.78 -15.28 -3.66
CA PRO A 138 10.51 -14.03 -3.47
C PRO A 138 11.95 -14.30 -3.05
N ASN A 139 12.90 -13.52 -3.57
CA ASN A 139 14.32 -13.73 -3.29
C ASN A 139 14.90 -12.72 -2.29
N ASN A 140 14.24 -11.57 -2.15
CA ASN A 140 14.71 -10.44 -1.37
C ASN A 140 13.84 -10.17 -0.11
N LEU A 141 12.89 -11.04 0.21
CA LEU A 141 12.11 -10.91 1.45
C LEU A 141 12.92 -11.43 2.64
N LEU A 142 13.24 -10.52 3.56
CA LEU A 142 13.97 -10.81 4.80
C LEU A 142 13.00 -11.33 5.88
N ARG A 143 13.53 -12.15 6.80
CA ARG A 143 12.77 -12.73 7.91
C ARG A 143 12.13 -11.68 8.80
N GLU A 144 12.90 -10.67 9.17
CA GLU A 144 12.47 -9.55 10.01
C GLU A 144 11.28 -8.79 9.39
N ILE A 145 11.35 -8.53 8.08
CA ILE A 145 10.27 -7.88 7.33
C ILE A 145 9.01 -8.77 7.29
N TYR A 146 9.19 -10.08 7.07
CA TYR A 146 8.07 -11.03 7.04
C TYR A 146 7.36 -11.10 8.40
N ASP A 147 8.11 -11.22 9.49
CA ASP A 147 7.57 -11.30 10.85
C ASP A 147 6.83 -10.00 11.22
N ALA A 148 7.42 -8.84 10.91
CA ALA A 148 6.78 -7.55 11.17
C ALA A 148 5.47 -7.37 10.40
N ILE A 149 5.41 -7.81 9.12
CA ILE A 149 4.16 -7.80 8.34
C ILE A 149 3.14 -8.79 8.93
N ALA A 150 3.59 -9.98 9.35
CA ALA A 150 2.71 -10.96 9.97
C ALA A 150 2.06 -10.41 11.24
N GLU A 151 2.80 -9.64 12.04
CA GLU A 151 2.33 -8.98 13.24
C GLU A 151 1.24 -7.92 12.93
N VAL A 152 1.48 -7.06 11.94
CA VAL A 152 0.48 -6.07 11.47
C VAL A 152 -0.79 -6.75 10.98
N ILE A 153 -0.69 -7.88 10.29
CA ILE A 153 -1.85 -8.64 9.81
C ILE A 153 -2.55 -9.39 10.94
N GLY A 154 -1.80 -10.00 11.87
CA GLY A 154 -2.34 -10.72 13.03
C GLY A 154 -3.17 -9.82 13.94
N ARG A 155 -2.69 -8.58 14.17
CA ARG A 155 -3.44 -7.53 14.87
C ARG A 155 -4.77 -7.19 14.20
N ARG A 156 -4.84 -7.19 12.87
CA ARG A 156 -6.10 -6.93 12.14
C ARG A 156 -7.12 -8.04 12.43
N THR A 157 -6.67 -9.29 12.50
CA THR A 157 -7.55 -10.42 12.81
C THR A 157 -8.07 -10.34 14.25
N SER A 158 -7.23 -9.95 15.22
CA SER A 158 -7.66 -9.84 16.63
C SER A 158 -8.54 -8.63 16.91
N MET A 159 -8.36 -7.50 16.22
CA MET A 159 -9.25 -6.34 16.35
C MET A 159 -10.58 -6.52 15.61
N GLY A 160 -10.62 -7.37 14.57
CA GLY A 160 -11.83 -7.63 13.78
C GLY A 160 -12.86 -8.53 14.47
N CYS A 161 -12.48 -9.32 15.48
CA CYS A 161 -13.39 -10.27 16.13
C CYS A 161 -14.14 -9.71 17.35
N ALA A 162 -13.78 -8.53 17.87
CA ALA A 162 -14.50 -7.92 19.01
C ALA A 162 -15.80 -7.18 18.62
N ALA A 163 -16.14 -7.07 17.33
CA ALA A 163 -17.29 -6.28 16.85
C ALA A 163 -18.37 -7.08 16.11
N GLY A 164 -18.38 -8.42 16.18
CA GLY A 164 -19.34 -9.24 15.42
C GLY A 164 -19.73 -10.60 16.01
N ALA A 165 -19.34 -10.92 17.24
CA ALA A 165 -19.73 -12.15 17.93
C ALA A 165 -21.14 -12.02 18.56
N ALA A 166 -22.16 -11.80 17.72
CA ALA A 166 -23.57 -11.86 18.09
C ALA A 166 -24.37 -12.54 16.99
N PHE A 167 -23.98 -13.77 16.63
CA PHE A 167 -24.86 -14.69 15.92
C PHE A 167 -24.85 -16.01 16.68
N THR A 168 -25.87 -16.15 17.53
CA THR A 168 -26.33 -17.42 18.08
C THR A 168 -26.71 -18.32 16.91
N ALA A 169 -26.00 -19.41 16.67
CA ALA A 169 -26.43 -20.43 15.74
C ALA A 169 -26.30 -21.80 16.41
N THR A 170 -27.43 -22.19 16.98
CA THR A 170 -27.81 -23.51 17.46
C THR A 170 -27.44 -24.60 16.45
N THR A 171 -26.95 -25.72 16.98
CA THR A 171 -26.69 -26.98 16.27
C THR A 171 -27.95 -27.55 15.64
N ALA A 172 -27.98 -27.77 14.32
CA ALA A 172 -28.79 -28.81 13.69
C ALA A 172 -28.32 -29.04 12.25
N SER A 173 -27.95 -30.29 11.99
CA SER A 173 -27.57 -30.82 10.69
C SER A 173 -28.75 -30.91 9.70
N LEU A 174 -28.37 -31.06 8.43
CA LEU A 174 -29.09 -31.73 7.33
C LEU A 174 -29.82 -30.84 6.30
N LEU A 175 -29.15 -30.79 5.14
CA LEU A 175 -29.67 -30.99 3.79
C LEU A 175 -30.69 -30.00 3.20
N ASP A 176 -30.23 -29.39 2.11
CA ASP A 176 -30.92 -29.23 0.82
C ASP A 176 -31.60 -27.87 0.49
N VAL A 177 -31.48 -27.55 -0.80
CA VAL A 177 -32.28 -26.62 -1.64
C VAL A 177 -31.85 -25.13 -1.73
N PRO A 178 -31.85 -24.53 -2.96
CA PRO A 178 -30.96 -23.43 -3.34
C PRO A 178 -31.67 -22.08 -3.62
N MET A 179 -30.83 -21.07 -3.92
CA MET A 179 -31.06 -19.90 -4.78
C MET A 179 -32.28 -19.00 -4.46
N GLN A 180 -32.03 -17.93 -3.70
CA GLN A 180 -32.85 -16.71 -3.77
C GLN A 180 -32.00 -15.44 -3.83
N ALA A 181 -32.54 -14.47 -4.57
CA ALA A 181 -31.89 -13.31 -5.15
C ALA A 181 -31.46 -12.20 -4.16
N SER A 182 -30.51 -11.38 -4.61
CA SER A 182 -30.00 -10.18 -3.94
C SER A 182 -31.08 -9.11 -3.69
N PRO A 183 -31.06 -8.45 -2.51
CA PRO A 183 -31.76 -7.19 -2.30
C PRO A 183 -30.76 -6.07 -1.96
N LEU A 184 -30.13 -5.42 -2.95
CA LEU A 184 -29.52 -4.10 -2.75
C LEU A 184 -29.42 -3.35 -4.10
N ALA A 185 -30.56 -2.88 -4.58
CA ALA A 185 -30.66 -1.94 -5.68
C ALA A 185 -31.65 -0.83 -5.29
N GLN A 186 -31.32 -0.02 -4.27
CA GLN A 186 -32.09 1.18 -3.92
C GLN A 186 -31.19 2.24 -3.27
N VAL A 187 -30.37 2.94 -4.07
CA VAL A 187 -29.88 4.28 -3.73
C VAL A 187 -29.90 5.13 -4.99
N LEU A 188 -31.01 5.85 -5.19
CA LEU A 188 -31.15 6.90 -6.20
C LEU A 188 -30.53 8.23 -5.68
N PRO A 189 -29.84 9.02 -6.51
CA PRO A 189 -29.34 10.33 -6.13
C PRO A 189 -30.47 11.37 -6.18
N ARG A 190 -30.52 12.23 -5.16
CA ARG A 190 -31.48 13.34 -5.03
C ARG A 190 -30.83 14.64 -5.55
N PRO A 191 -31.39 15.33 -6.56
CA PRO A 191 -30.92 16.66 -6.94
C PRO A 191 -31.55 17.70 -6.01
N LEU A 192 -30.73 18.62 -5.49
CA LEU A 192 -31.23 19.82 -4.80
C LEU A 192 -30.99 21.07 -5.65
N LEU A 193 -32.04 21.87 -5.65
CA LEU A 193 -32.33 23.02 -6.50
C LEU A 193 -31.34 24.16 -6.32
N ALA A 194 -31.05 24.83 -7.44
CA ALA A 194 -30.41 26.14 -7.46
C ALA A 194 -31.34 27.20 -6.85
N LEU A 195 -30.80 28.02 -5.93
CA LEU A 195 -31.43 29.27 -5.50
C LEU A 195 -30.39 30.40 -5.54
N GLY A 196 -30.70 31.42 -6.34
CA GLY A 196 -30.60 32.82 -5.94
C GLY A 196 -29.21 33.43 -5.84
N THR A 197 -28.77 34.04 -6.93
CA THR A 197 -27.86 35.20 -6.94
C THR A 197 -28.38 36.33 -6.04
N ARG A 198 -27.53 36.85 -5.15
CA ARG A 198 -27.66 38.20 -4.58
C ARG A 198 -26.33 38.92 -4.70
N SER A 199 -26.33 39.97 -5.51
CA SER A 199 -25.27 40.98 -5.59
C SER A 199 -24.99 41.58 -4.23
N PHE A 200 -23.71 41.76 -3.93
CA PHE A 200 -23.25 42.69 -2.91
C PHE A 200 -22.61 43.88 -3.64
N VAL A 201 -23.24 45.05 -3.50
CA VAL A 201 -22.68 46.34 -3.89
C VAL A 201 -21.94 46.87 -2.67
N ILE A 202 -20.64 47.13 -2.79
CA ILE A 202 -19.93 48.01 -1.86
C ILE A 202 -19.63 49.29 -2.63
N HIS A 203 -20.16 50.37 -2.08
CA HIS A 203 -19.98 51.75 -2.52
C HIS A 203 -18.58 52.23 -2.08
N VAL A 204 -17.87 52.88 -3.02
CA VAL A 204 -16.75 53.85 -2.90
C VAL A 204 -15.71 53.61 -1.81
#